data_AF-A0A940EXG6-F1
#
_entry.id   AF-A0A940EXG6-F1
#
_cell.length_a   1.000
_cell.length_b   1.000
_cell.length_c   1.000
_cell.angle_alpha   90.00
_cell.angle_beta   90.00
_cell.angle_gamma   90.00
#
_symmetry.space_group_name_H-M   'P 1'
#
loop_
_entity.id
_entity.type
_entity.pdbx_description
1 polymer ?
#
loop_
_entity_poly.entity_id
_entity_poly.type
_entity_poly.pdbx_seq_one_letter_code
_entity_poly.pdbx_strand_id
1 'polypeptide(L)'
;MRPVALLCLLALAAGCASDPAPKPAATPTSLAQLKPAKLNLVRVAFCDLVPTKAVTAAVGPSSTPQEWGNGERPPGAAAGDVGHEVGCAWTVGPRLARAWVFARPVSAAFGRQVVAQAQHRKACTATAADDFGSPGLRQVCLGSGTTRARRAGLFGDTWLTCEVAGPEKPSAVSRRADAWCVAVATTLNKTG
;
A
#
# COMPACT_ATOMS: atom_id res chain seq x y z
N MET A 1 -14.66 -73.96 45.23
CA MET A 1 -14.28 -73.89 43.80
C MET A 1 -13.92 -72.44 43.47
N ARG A 2 -12.71 -72.19 42.96
CA ARG A 2 -12.18 -70.87 42.56
C ARG A 2 -12.63 -70.53 41.12
N PRO A 3 -12.89 -69.24 40.81
CA PRO A 3 -12.14 -68.54 39.75
C PRO A 3 -11.79 -67.08 40.18
N VAL A 4 -10.56 -66.54 40.06
CA VAL A 4 -9.73 -66.16 38.89
C VAL A 4 -10.15 -64.83 38.22
N ALA A 5 -9.29 -63.82 38.46
CA ALA A 5 -8.80 -62.73 37.57
C ALA A 5 -9.77 -61.72 36.92
N LEU A 6 -9.46 -60.42 37.02
CA LEU A 6 -8.62 -59.73 36.02
C LEU A 6 -8.30 -58.31 36.51
N LEU A 7 -7.01 -58.01 36.69
CA LEU A 7 -6.46 -56.71 37.05
C LEU A 7 -6.19 -55.94 35.74
N CYS A 8 -6.97 -54.91 35.42
CA CYS A 8 -6.67 -54.00 34.31
C CYS A 8 -5.95 -52.75 34.83
N LEU A 9 -4.61 -52.76 34.75
CA LEU A 9 -3.80 -51.54 34.83
C LEU A 9 -3.93 -50.76 33.52
N LEU A 10 -4.67 -49.65 33.55
CA LEU A 10 -4.67 -48.65 32.48
C LEU A 10 -3.51 -47.68 32.71
N ALA A 11 -2.47 -47.81 31.89
CA ALA A 11 -1.36 -46.87 31.80
C ALA A 11 -1.82 -45.58 31.10
N LEU A 12 -1.92 -44.49 31.84
CA LEU A 12 -2.13 -43.14 31.31
C LEU A 12 -0.81 -42.63 30.71
N ALA A 13 -0.64 -42.82 29.40
CA ALA A 13 0.43 -42.18 28.64
C ALA A 13 0.06 -40.70 28.42
N ALA A 14 0.67 -39.81 29.21
CA ALA A 14 0.64 -38.36 29.00
C ALA A 14 1.47 -38.01 27.75
N GLY A 15 0.79 -37.85 26.62
CA GLY A 15 1.40 -37.32 25.40
C GLY A 15 1.53 -35.80 25.49
N CYS A 16 2.73 -35.30 25.79
CA CYS A 16 3.09 -33.89 25.61
C CYS A 16 3.13 -33.57 24.12
N ALA A 17 2.03 -33.07 23.56
CA ALA A 17 2.03 -32.45 22.24
C ALA A 17 2.66 -31.06 22.37
N SER A 18 3.93 -30.94 22.02
CA SER A 18 4.62 -29.65 21.90
C SER A 18 4.02 -28.89 20.72
N ASP A 19 3.33 -27.78 20.99
CA ASP A 19 2.83 -26.88 19.94
C ASP A 19 3.99 -26.43 19.04
N PRO A 20 3.84 -26.50 17.70
CA PRO A 20 4.87 -26.02 16.80
C PRO A 20 5.10 -24.52 17.00
N ALA A 21 6.37 -24.14 17.18
CA ALA A 21 6.77 -22.76 17.40
C ALA A 21 6.21 -21.83 16.30
N PRO A 22 5.71 -20.63 16.65
CA PRO A 22 5.18 -19.69 15.67
C PRO A 22 6.21 -19.40 14.57
N LYS A 23 5.80 -19.59 13.31
CA LYS A 23 6.66 -19.27 12.16
C LYS A 23 7.01 -17.78 12.21
N PRO A 24 8.30 -17.40 12.05
CA PRO A 24 8.69 -16.00 12.01
C PRO A 24 7.87 -15.24 10.97
N ALA A 25 7.29 -14.10 11.37
CA ALA A 25 6.56 -13.25 10.44
C ALA A 25 7.51 -12.80 9.32
N ALA A 26 7.06 -12.88 8.07
CA ALA A 26 7.85 -12.42 6.94
C ALA A 26 8.18 -10.92 7.12
N THR A 27 9.45 -10.57 6.96
CA THR A 27 9.91 -9.18 6.98
C THR A 27 9.19 -8.40 5.87
N PRO A 28 8.66 -7.20 6.15
CA PRO A 28 8.05 -6.36 5.11
C PRO A 28 9.05 -6.07 3.99
N THR A 29 8.59 -6.23 2.74
CA THR A 29 9.39 -5.89 1.56
C THR A 29 9.72 -4.40 1.58
N SER A 30 10.99 -4.05 1.41
CA SER A 30 11.40 -2.65 1.27
C SER A 30 11.18 -2.16 -0.15
N LEU A 31 11.09 -0.84 -0.35
CA LEU A 31 10.98 -0.27 -1.70
C LEU A 31 12.17 -0.65 -2.59
N ALA A 32 13.37 -0.78 -2.02
CA ALA A 32 14.56 -1.23 -2.74
C ALA A 32 14.49 -2.72 -3.16
N GLN A 33 13.66 -3.53 -2.49
CA GLN A 33 13.41 -4.92 -2.84
C GLN A 33 12.23 -5.09 -3.80
N LEU A 34 11.41 -4.06 -3.96
CA LEU A 34 10.36 -4.04 -4.97
C LEU A 34 11.01 -4.22 -6.34
N LYS A 35 10.44 -5.09 -7.17
CA LYS A 35 10.90 -5.31 -8.55
C LYS A 35 9.80 -4.84 -9.49
N PRO A 36 9.66 -3.54 -9.78
CA PRO A 36 8.54 -3.00 -10.54
C PRO A 36 8.32 -3.71 -11.89
N ALA A 37 9.39 -4.05 -12.59
CA ALA A 37 9.34 -4.78 -13.86
C ALA A 37 8.75 -6.21 -13.77
N LYS A 38 8.57 -6.75 -12.56
CA LYS A 38 7.96 -8.06 -12.31
C LYS A 38 6.54 -7.97 -11.78
N LEU A 39 6.02 -6.77 -11.56
CA LEU A 39 4.67 -6.57 -11.06
C LEU A 39 3.70 -6.31 -12.22
N ASN A 40 2.55 -6.95 -12.16
CA ASN A 40 1.44 -6.74 -13.09
C ASN A 40 0.25 -6.21 -12.30
N LEU A 41 0.06 -4.89 -12.30
CA LEU A 41 -0.93 -4.25 -11.45
C LEU A 41 -2.30 -4.22 -12.12
N VAL A 42 -3.34 -4.66 -11.40
CA VAL A 42 -4.72 -4.58 -11.85
C VAL A 42 -5.32 -3.18 -11.64
N ARG A 43 -6.29 -2.83 -12.48
CA ARG A 43 -7.05 -1.57 -12.46
C ARG A 43 -8.48 -1.82 -11.98
N VAL A 44 -8.64 -2.13 -10.69
CA VAL A 44 -9.92 -2.51 -10.06
C VAL A 44 -10.15 -1.71 -8.79
N ALA A 45 -11.33 -1.78 -8.19
CA ALA A 45 -11.51 -1.35 -6.80
C ALA A 45 -10.67 -2.24 -5.88
N PHE A 46 -9.89 -1.62 -4.98
CA PHE A 46 -8.87 -2.33 -4.20
C PHE A 46 -8.81 -1.94 -2.72
N CYS A 47 -9.72 -1.08 -2.28
CA CYS A 47 -9.73 -0.47 -0.94
C CYS A 47 -9.78 -1.55 0.15
N ASP A 48 -10.69 -2.51 -0.02
CA ASP A 48 -10.86 -3.69 0.85
C ASP A 48 -9.72 -4.70 0.75
N LEU A 49 -8.89 -4.60 -0.29
CA LEU A 49 -7.75 -5.49 -0.50
C LEU A 49 -6.48 -4.96 0.18
N VAL A 50 -6.45 -3.69 0.61
CA VAL A 50 -5.30 -3.12 1.30
C VAL A 50 -5.24 -3.69 2.72
N PRO A 51 -4.13 -4.34 3.14
CA PRO A 51 -4.03 -4.93 4.46
C PRO A 51 -4.26 -3.89 5.56
N THR A 52 -5.12 -4.20 6.53
CA THR A 52 -5.41 -3.31 7.67
C THR A 52 -4.14 -2.90 8.41
N LYS A 53 -3.14 -3.78 8.52
CA LYS A 53 -1.83 -3.45 9.11
C LYS A 53 -1.11 -2.33 8.35
N ALA A 54 -1.20 -2.30 7.02
CA ALA A 54 -0.61 -1.26 6.19
C ALA A 54 -1.35 0.08 6.38
N VAL A 55 -2.68 0.06 6.42
CA VAL A 55 -3.50 1.25 6.71
C VAL A 55 -3.17 1.80 8.10
N THR A 56 -3.17 0.96 9.13
CA THR A 56 -2.84 1.36 10.51
C THR A 56 -1.43 1.94 10.61
N ALA A 57 -0.45 1.37 9.90
CA ALA A 57 0.91 1.91 9.85
C ALA A 57 0.98 3.27 9.11
N ALA A 58 0.10 3.50 8.15
CA ALA A 58 0.09 4.70 7.32
C ALA A 58 -0.62 5.89 8.01
N VAL A 59 -1.76 5.65 8.67
CA VAL A 59 -2.59 6.72 9.24
C VAL A 59 -2.88 6.57 10.73
N GLY A 60 -2.83 5.36 11.28
CA GLY A 60 -3.27 5.04 12.65
C GLY A 60 -4.50 4.14 12.67
N PRO A 61 -4.96 3.73 13.86
CA PRO A 61 -6.10 2.81 13.99
C PRO A 61 -7.42 3.45 13.55
N SER A 62 -8.38 2.61 13.15
CA SER A 62 -9.79 2.97 12.94
C SER A 62 -10.06 4.01 11.85
N SER A 63 -9.79 3.65 10.59
CA SER A 63 -10.23 4.45 9.44
C SER A 63 -11.02 3.59 8.45
N THR A 64 -12.17 4.11 8.05
CA THR A 64 -12.92 3.62 6.88
C THR A 64 -12.37 4.30 5.64
N PRO A 65 -12.13 3.57 4.53
CA PRO A 65 -11.72 4.20 3.29
C PRO A 65 -12.83 5.13 2.76
N GLN A 66 -12.42 6.27 2.22
CA GLN A 66 -13.20 6.99 1.23
C GLN A 66 -12.76 6.51 -0.15
N GLU A 67 -13.68 5.92 -0.88
CA GLU A 67 -13.44 5.29 -2.19
C GLU A 67 -13.96 6.17 -3.32
N TRP A 68 -13.37 6.01 -4.50
CA TRP A 68 -13.91 6.57 -5.73
C TRP A 68 -13.56 5.70 -6.94
N GLY A 69 -14.48 5.65 -7.88
CA GLY A 69 -14.35 5.00 -9.17
C GLY A 69 -14.08 5.94 -10.33
N ASN A 70 -13.92 5.34 -11.51
CA ASN A 70 -13.78 6.09 -12.76
C ASN A 70 -15.05 6.90 -13.06
N GLY A 71 -14.89 8.21 -13.29
CA GLY A 71 -15.98 9.15 -13.49
C GLY A 71 -16.53 9.72 -12.18
N GLU A 72 -16.04 9.27 -11.02
CA GLU A 72 -16.42 9.80 -9.73
C GLU A 72 -15.45 10.89 -9.27
N ARG A 73 -15.89 11.73 -8.35
CA ARG A 73 -15.09 12.84 -7.83
C ARG A 73 -14.10 12.35 -6.76
N PRO A 74 -12.79 12.56 -6.93
CA PRO A 74 -11.82 12.22 -5.90
C PRO A 74 -11.97 13.10 -4.65
N PRO A 75 -11.62 12.59 -3.46
CA PRO A 75 -11.60 13.38 -2.23
C PRO A 75 -10.72 14.64 -2.37
N GLY A 76 -11.29 15.81 -2.06
CA GLY A 76 -10.59 17.09 -2.14
C GLY A 76 -10.51 17.72 -3.54
N ALA A 77 -11.12 17.11 -4.56
CA ALA A 77 -11.28 17.74 -5.88
C ALA A 77 -12.35 18.85 -5.85
N ALA A 78 -12.25 19.80 -6.78
CA ALA A 78 -13.22 20.90 -6.88
C ALA A 78 -14.59 20.39 -7.34
N ALA A 79 -15.63 21.23 -7.18
CA ALA A 79 -16.96 20.89 -7.67
C ALA A 79 -16.95 20.76 -9.20
N GLY A 80 -17.47 19.66 -9.72
CA GLY A 80 -17.50 19.37 -11.16
C GLY A 80 -16.28 18.60 -11.69
N ASP A 81 -15.20 18.47 -10.90
CA ASP A 81 -14.05 17.66 -11.28
C ASP A 81 -14.40 16.17 -11.12
N VAL A 82 -14.17 15.38 -12.18
CA VAL A 82 -14.29 13.92 -12.17
C VAL A 82 -12.92 13.29 -12.39
N GLY A 83 -12.64 12.21 -11.66
CA GLY A 83 -11.41 11.44 -11.78
C GLY A 83 -11.53 10.40 -12.89
N HIS A 84 -10.44 10.16 -13.62
CA HIS A 84 -10.31 9.03 -14.55
C HIS A 84 -9.52 7.89 -13.90
N GLU A 85 -9.74 7.68 -12.62
CA GLU A 85 -8.95 6.83 -11.76
C GLU A 85 -9.85 6.09 -10.77
N VAL A 86 -9.34 4.96 -10.26
CA VAL A 86 -9.97 4.20 -9.19
C VAL A 86 -9.04 4.31 -7.98
N GLY A 87 -9.58 4.67 -6.81
CA GLY A 87 -8.74 4.92 -5.65
C GLY A 87 -9.45 4.95 -4.32
N CYS A 88 -8.62 5.14 -3.30
CA CYS A 88 -9.00 5.15 -1.90
C CYS A 88 -8.16 6.13 -1.09
N ALA A 89 -8.77 6.69 -0.06
CA ALA A 89 -8.13 7.55 0.93
C ALA A 89 -8.56 7.16 2.34
N TRP A 90 -7.62 7.16 3.28
CA TRP A 90 -7.84 6.99 4.71
C TRP A 90 -7.31 8.21 5.44
N THR A 91 -8.05 8.67 6.45
CA THR A 91 -7.68 9.82 7.26
C THR A 91 -7.89 9.52 8.73
N VAL A 92 -6.89 9.84 9.56
CA VAL A 92 -6.97 9.79 11.03
C VAL A 92 -6.26 11.02 11.59
N GLY A 93 -7.03 11.94 12.17
CA GLY A 93 -6.50 13.23 12.62
C GLY A 93 -5.77 13.97 11.49
N PRO A 94 -4.51 14.39 11.67
CA PRO A 94 -3.75 15.11 10.64
C PRO A 94 -3.08 14.18 9.62
N ARG A 95 -3.24 12.85 9.72
CA ARG A 95 -2.61 11.89 8.81
C ARG A 95 -3.56 11.46 7.71
N LEU A 96 -3.03 11.43 6.50
CA LEU A 96 -3.70 10.95 5.29
C LEU A 96 -2.83 9.87 4.64
N ALA A 97 -3.45 8.82 4.13
CA ALA A 97 -2.87 7.91 3.16
C ALA A 97 -3.86 7.72 2.02
N ARG A 98 -3.38 7.76 0.78
CA ARG A 98 -4.22 7.47 -0.38
C ARG A 98 -3.44 6.81 -1.48
N ALA A 99 -4.16 6.10 -2.34
CA ALA A 99 -3.62 5.49 -3.53
C ALA A 99 -4.68 5.46 -4.63
N TRP A 100 -4.23 5.49 -5.87
CA TRP A 100 -5.10 5.38 -7.04
C TRP A 100 -4.35 4.89 -8.26
N VAL A 101 -5.08 4.24 -9.15
CA VAL A 101 -4.63 3.80 -10.46
C VAL A 101 -5.46 4.47 -11.54
N PHE A 102 -4.83 4.82 -12.66
CA PHE A 102 -5.58 5.29 -13.82
C PHE A 102 -6.49 4.16 -14.35
N ALA A 103 -7.74 4.51 -14.65
CA ALA A 103 -8.73 3.54 -15.12
C ALA A 103 -8.40 3.02 -16.54
N ARG A 104 -7.66 3.83 -17.31
CA ARG A 104 -7.20 3.48 -18.67
C ARG A 104 -5.71 3.12 -18.67
N PRO A 105 -5.28 2.26 -19.62
CA PRO A 105 -3.87 2.04 -19.89
C PRO A 105 -3.11 3.34 -20.10
N VAL A 106 -1.91 3.43 -19.55
CA VAL A 106 -1.01 4.58 -19.64
C VAL A 106 0.23 4.19 -20.44
N SER A 107 0.58 5.01 -21.42
CA SER A 107 1.82 4.83 -22.17
C SER A 107 3.02 5.38 -21.39
N ALA A 108 4.22 4.84 -21.67
CA ALA A 108 5.45 5.38 -21.11
C ALA A 108 5.69 6.84 -21.50
N ALA A 109 5.24 7.27 -22.69
CA ALA A 109 5.34 8.66 -23.12
C ALA A 109 4.50 9.58 -22.23
N PHE A 110 3.25 9.19 -21.95
CA PHE A 110 2.38 9.93 -21.03
C PHE A 110 2.96 9.92 -19.61
N GLY A 111 3.44 8.77 -19.12
CA GLY A 111 4.07 8.68 -17.80
C GLY A 111 5.25 9.64 -17.64
N ARG A 112 6.11 9.78 -18.66
CA ARG A 112 7.20 10.78 -18.66
C ARG A 112 6.70 12.22 -18.59
N GLN A 113 5.58 12.53 -19.25
CA GLN A 113 4.95 13.86 -19.15
C GLN A 113 4.46 14.13 -17.72
N VAL A 114 3.86 13.14 -17.06
CA VAL A 114 3.46 13.25 -15.65
C VAL A 114 4.67 13.51 -14.74
N VAL A 115 5.78 12.78 -14.94
CA VAL A 115 7.03 12.99 -14.20
C VAL A 115 7.55 14.41 -14.40
N ALA A 116 7.65 14.88 -15.65
CA ALA A 116 8.13 16.23 -15.96
C ALA A 116 7.25 17.31 -15.32
N GLN A 117 5.92 17.21 -15.44
CA GLN A 117 4.99 18.16 -14.82
C GLN A 117 5.12 18.21 -13.29
N ALA A 118 5.37 17.06 -12.65
CA ALA A 118 5.54 16.99 -11.20
C ALA A 118 6.76 17.77 -10.70
N GLN A 119 7.81 17.90 -11.52
CA GLN A 119 9.04 18.63 -11.20
C GLN A 119 8.84 20.15 -11.18
N HIS A 120 7.80 20.65 -11.84
CA HIS A 120 7.48 22.08 -11.91
C HIS A 120 6.43 22.52 -10.87
N ARG A 121 5.99 21.62 -9.99
CA ARG A 121 4.99 21.93 -8.95
C ARG A 121 5.62 22.81 -7.86
N LYS A 122 5.06 24.01 -7.64
CA LYS A 122 5.46 24.90 -6.54
C LYS A 122 5.37 24.21 -5.17
N ALA A 123 6.29 24.57 -4.27
CA ALA A 123 6.41 24.00 -2.91
C ALA A 123 6.64 22.49 -2.84
N CYS A 124 7.04 21.88 -3.96
CA CYS A 124 7.38 20.46 -4.05
C CYS A 124 8.78 20.27 -4.61
N THR A 125 9.49 19.29 -4.06
CA THR A 125 10.70 18.73 -4.66
C THR A 125 10.31 17.39 -5.26
N ALA A 126 10.49 17.22 -6.57
CA ALA A 126 10.26 15.96 -7.25
C ALA A 126 11.52 15.51 -8.02
N THR A 127 11.78 14.21 -7.95
CA THR A 127 12.92 13.56 -8.62
C THR A 127 12.37 12.42 -9.44
N ALA A 128 12.77 12.33 -10.71
CA ALA A 128 12.53 11.14 -11.52
C ALA A 128 13.23 9.95 -10.87
N ALA A 129 12.52 8.85 -10.68
CA ALA A 129 13.03 7.68 -9.99
C ALA A 129 12.25 6.45 -10.43
N ASP A 130 12.98 5.42 -10.89
CA ASP A 130 12.37 4.20 -11.44
C ASP A 130 12.28 3.05 -10.42
N ASP A 131 12.47 3.36 -9.13
CA ASP A 131 12.34 2.41 -8.03
C ASP A 131 10.88 2.07 -7.67
N PHE A 132 9.92 2.82 -8.21
CA PHE A 132 8.48 2.60 -8.05
C PHE A 132 7.75 2.66 -9.41
N GLY A 133 8.15 1.81 -10.34
CA GLY A 133 7.65 1.81 -11.73
C GLY A 133 8.56 2.62 -12.64
N SER A 134 8.49 2.37 -13.95
CA SER A 134 9.31 3.07 -14.96
C SER A 134 8.46 3.43 -16.19
N PRO A 135 8.33 4.73 -16.52
CA PRO A 135 8.86 5.89 -15.81
C PRO A 135 8.21 6.08 -14.42
N GLY A 136 8.97 6.64 -13.47
CA GLY A 136 8.47 6.94 -12.12
C GLY A 136 9.03 8.21 -11.49
N LEU A 137 8.51 8.57 -10.31
CA LEU A 137 8.95 9.70 -9.52
C LEU A 137 8.80 9.50 -8.01
N ARG A 138 9.67 10.20 -7.27
CA ARG A 138 9.49 10.54 -5.85
C ARG A 138 9.17 12.02 -5.75
N GLN A 139 8.17 12.39 -4.96
CA GLN A 139 7.87 13.80 -4.68
C GLN A 139 7.64 14.02 -3.19
N VAL A 140 8.13 15.14 -2.68
CA VAL A 140 7.85 15.66 -1.34
C VAL A 140 7.35 17.08 -1.47
N CYS A 141 6.25 17.42 -0.81
CA CYS A 141 5.68 18.76 -0.80
C CYS A 141 5.53 19.26 0.62
N LEU A 142 5.88 20.52 0.83
CA LEU A 142 5.74 21.21 2.11
C LEU A 142 4.51 22.10 2.05
N GLY A 143 3.62 21.95 3.03
CA GLY A 143 2.46 22.81 3.25
C GLY A 143 2.52 23.50 4.61
N SER A 144 1.44 24.16 4.97
CA SER A 144 1.26 24.91 6.22
C SER A 144 1.22 23.98 7.44
N GLY A 145 2.37 23.45 7.87
CA GLY A 145 2.48 22.53 9.01
C GLY A 145 2.28 21.05 8.65
N THR A 146 2.13 20.72 7.37
CA THR A 146 2.01 19.33 6.88
C THR A 146 3.07 19.04 5.83
N THR A 147 3.67 17.86 5.91
CA THR A 147 4.48 17.30 4.82
C THR A 147 3.71 16.21 4.10
N ARG A 148 3.77 16.21 2.77
CA ARG A 148 3.25 15.14 1.92
C ARG A 148 4.39 14.48 1.16
N ALA A 149 4.41 13.15 1.10
CA ALA A 149 5.30 12.40 0.23
C ALA A 149 4.52 11.46 -0.68
N ARG A 150 4.89 11.44 -1.96
CA ARG A 150 4.25 10.68 -3.04
C ARG A 150 5.27 9.81 -3.78
N ARG A 151 4.83 8.61 -4.16
CA ARG A 151 5.48 7.78 -5.18
C ARG A 151 4.48 7.55 -6.31
N ALA A 152 4.95 7.66 -7.52
CA ALA A 152 4.13 7.34 -8.68
C ALA A 152 5.00 6.72 -9.77
N GLY A 153 4.45 5.79 -10.51
CA GLY A 153 5.13 5.25 -11.67
C GLY A 153 4.33 4.22 -12.43
N LEU A 154 4.89 3.85 -13.57
CA LEU A 154 4.27 2.94 -14.53
C LEU A 154 4.71 1.48 -14.28
N PHE A 155 3.74 0.59 -14.17
CA PHE A 155 3.93 -0.86 -14.03
C PHE A 155 3.24 -1.55 -15.22
N GLY A 156 4.00 -1.93 -16.25
CA GLY A 156 3.43 -2.33 -17.53
C GLY A 156 2.70 -1.16 -18.19
N ASP A 157 1.37 -1.20 -18.22
CA ASP A 157 0.48 -0.13 -18.68
C ASP A 157 -0.36 0.50 -17.54
N THR A 158 -0.12 0.13 -16.28
CA THR A 158 -0.83 0.69 -15.10
C THR A 158 0.00 1.77 -14.43
N TRP A 159 -0.49 3.01 -14.44
CA TRP A 159 0.07 4.08 -13.62
C TRP A 159 -0.50 4.03 -12.21
N LEU A 160 0.33 3.71 -11.22
CA LEU A 160 -0.02 3.72 -9.80
C LEU A 160 0.55 4.95 -9.14
N THR A 161 -0.26 5.67 -8.37
CA THR A 161 0.18 6.72 -7.47
C THR A 161 -0.24 6.38 -6.05
N CYS A 162 0.68 6.49 -5.10
CA CYS A 162 0.33 6.48 -3.68
C CYS A 162 1.05 7.61 -2.94
N GLU A 163 0.41 8.12 -1.91
CA GLU A 163 0.98 9.17 -1.08
C GLU A 163 0.47 9.12 0.36
N VAL A 164 1.27 9.71 1.23
CA VAL A 164 0.90 9.94 2.63
C VAL A 164 1.20 11.38 2.99
N ALA A 165 0.45 11.91 3.96
CA ALA A 165 0.69 13.22 4.55
C ALA A 165 0.59 13.18 6.07
N GLY A 166 1.18 14.17 6.73
CA GLY A 166 1.12 14.35 8.18
C GLY A 166 2.05 15.45 8.69
N PRO A 167 2.05 15.74 10.00
CA PRO A 167 2.85 16.81 10.60
C PRO A 167 4.33 16.44 10.79
N GLU A 168 4.73 15.22 10.43
CA GLU A 168 6.09 14.75 10.65
C GLU A 168 7.10 15.39 9.70
N LYS A 169 8.39 15.23 10.06
CA LYS A 169 9.52 15.66 9.24
C LYS A 169 9.49 14.97 7.85
N PRO A 170 9.96 15.64 6.79
CA PRO A 170 9.94 15.10 5.42
C PRO A 170 10.53 13.70 5.25
N SER A 171 11.62 13.38 5.96
CA SER A 171 12.24 12.06 5.90
C SER A 171 11.37 10.96 6.53
N ALA A 172 10.64 11.27 7.61
CA ALA A 172 9.72 10.34 8.24
C ALA A 172 8.49 10.07 7.35
N VAL A 173 7.90 11.14 6.78
CA VAL A 173 6.77 11.02 5.84
C VAL A 173 7.21 10.25 4.59
N SER A 174 8.44 10.46 4.10
CA SER A 174 8.99 9.71 2.95
C SER A 174 9.14 8.22 3.22
N ARG A 175 9.64 7.81 4.39
CA ARG A 175 9.72 6.38 4.74
C ARG A 175 8.34 5.74 4.88
N ARG A 176 7.37 6.47 5.44
CA ARG A 176 5.99 6.02 5.53
C ARG A 176 5.35 5.89 4.15
N ALA A 177 5.64 6.82 3.23
CA ALA A 177 5.23 6.70 1.83
C ALA A 177 5.82 5.44 1.19
N ASP A 178 7.11 5.16 1.37
CA ASP A 178 7.76 3.96 0.80
C ASP A 178 7.04 2.68 1.26
N ALA A 179 6.79 2.54 2.57
CA ALA A 179 6.08 1.38 3.12
C ALA A 179 4.64 1.27 2.61
N TRP A 180 3.91 2.39 2.57
CA TRP A 180 2.54 2.46 2.04
C TRP A 180 2.48 2.04 0.57
N CYS A 181 3.36 2.59 -0.26
CA CYS A 181 3.39 2.35 -1.69
C CYS A 181 3.72 0.89 -2.02
N VAL A 182 4.65 0.27 -1.28
CA VAL A 182 4.97 -1.16 -1.45
C VAL A 182 3.77 -2.03 -1.10
N ALA A 183 3.08 -1.74 0.00
CA ALA A 183 1.89 -2.50 0.40
C ALA A 183 0.80 -2.44 -0.69
N VAL A 184 0.49 -1.24 -1.19
CA VAL A 184 -0.51 -1.07 -2.25
C VAL A 184 -0.10 -1.75 -3.55
N ALA A 185 1.15 -1.56 -4.00
CA ALA A 185 1.64 -2.22 -5.22
C ALA A 185 1.61 -3.75 -5.10
N THR A 186 1.86 -4.29 -3.91
CA THR A 186 1.79 -5.73 -3.64
C THR A 186 0.34 -6.22 -3.66
N THR A 187 -0.59 -5.48 -3.05
CA THR A 187 -2.03 -5.75 -3.09
C THR A 187 -2.58 -5.78 -4.52
N LEU A 188 -2.15 -4.84 -5.36
CA LEU A 188 -2.61 -4.72 -6.74
C LEU A 188 -1.91 -5.69 -7.70
N ASN A 189 -0.86 -6.37 -7.27
CA ASN A 189 -0.13 -7.28 -8.14
C ASN A 189 -0.94 -8.56 -8.38
N LYS A 190 -1.32 -8.80 -9.63
CA LYS A 190 -1.89 -10.08 -10.05
C LYS A 190 -0.78 -11.14 -10.08
N THR A 191 -0.81 -12.08 -9.15
CA THR A 191 -0.09 -13.35 -9.33
C THR A 191 -0.80 -14.13 -10.44
N GLY A 192 -0.10 -14.33 -11.55
CA GLY A 192 -0.56 -15.20 -12.64
C GLY A 192 -0.60 -16.66 -12.23
#